data_AF-A0A9D5FS55-F1
#
_entry.id   AF-A0A9D5FS55-F1
#
_cell.length_a   1.000
_cell.length_b   1.000
_cell.length_c   1.000
_cell.angle_alpha   90.00
_cell.angle_beta   90.00
_cell.angle_gamma   90.00
#
_symmetry.space_group_name_H-M   'P 1'
#
loop_
_entity.id
_entity.type
_entity.pdbx_description
1 polymer ?
#
loop_
_entity_poly.entity_id
_entity_poly.type
_entity_poly.pdbx_seq_one_letter_code
_entity_poly.pdbx_strand_id
1 'polypeptide(L)'
;MKKALFILGSLLIPVMMMGESFSALWQKVKVAKAKDLPKTEIALLNTIIKKATAEDNYGHLIKAQLDKYHACRLFDKEQAATALEEIKQKEAETQSKALQAVYNCALGLIYQDLSQSNIDPDKLSRPYFQKAMSNPNELARHKTTELKPTFTTGFDSKIFNNDLLHVIGMYTKDYSTLSKYYDAHGNRPAACIMALKALQETRDEDTKEAR
;
A
#
# COMPACT_ATOMS: atom_id res chain seq x y z
N MET A 1 34.36 -3.35 -66.41
CA MET A 1 33.08 -3.67 -65.74
C MET A 1 33.34 -3.74 -64.25
N LYS A 2 32.83 -2.77 -63.48
CA LYS A 2 33.14 -2.57 -62.05
C LYS A 2 32.35 -3.59 -61.20
N LYS A 3 33.05 -4.37 -60.38
CA LYS A 3 32.42 -5.28 -59.40
C LYS A 3 31.96 -4.45 -58.20
N ALA A 4 30.66 -4.25 -58.05
CA ALA A 4 30.09 -3.65 -56.85
C ALA A 4 29.94 -4.74 -55.78
N LEU A 5 30.78 -4.67 -54.75
CA LEU A 5 30.70 -5.51 -53.56
C LEU A 5 29.63 -4.89 -52.64
N PHE A 6 28.43 -5.46 -52.60
CA PHE A 6 27.40 -5.06 -51.64
C PHE A 6 27.69 -5.72 -50.29
N ILE A 7 28.21 -4.93 -49.35
CA ILE A 7 28.31 -5.31 -47.94
C ILE A 7 26.90 -5.14 -47.34
N LEU A 8 26.22 -6.26 -47.10
CA LEU A 8 24.94 -6.29 -46.40
C LEU A 8 25.21 -6.13 -44.90
N GLY A 9 25.12 -4.90 -44.41
CA GLY A 9 25.16 -4.62 -42.97
C GLY A 9 23.90 -5.16 -42.29
N SER A 10 24.03 -6.21 -41.48
CA SER A 10 22.92 -6.70 -40.66
C SER A 10 22.58 -5.66 -39.59
N LEU A 11 21.43 -5.01 -39.74
CA LEU A 11 20.83 -4.17 -38.72
C LEU A 11 20.43 -5.07 -37.53
N LEU A 12 21.28 -5.15 -36.50
CA LEU A 12 20.91 -5.70 -35.20
C LEU A 12 19.89 -4.73 -34.58
N ILE A 13 18.60 -5.00 -34.81
CA ILE A 13 17.54 -4.37 -34.03
C ILE A 13 17.71 -4.91 -32.60
N PRO A 14 18.00 -4.07 -31.58
CA PRO A 14 18.00 -4.54 -30.22
C PRO A 14 16.59 -5.03 -29.90
N VAL A 15 16.44 -6.35 -29.74
CA VAL A 15 15.23 -6.93 -29.16
C VAL A 15 15.11 -6.33 -27.76
N MET A 16 14.21 -5.37 -27.59
CA MET A 16 13.84 -4.94 -26.24
C MET A 16 13.30 -6.19 -25.55
N MET A 17 14.06 -6.75 -24.61
CA MET A 17 13.58 -7.84 -23.77
C MET A 17 12.41 -7.29 -22.97
N MET A 18 11.19 -7.51 -23.45
CA MET A 18 9.99 -7.21 -22.68
C MET A 18 10.00 -8.15 -21.47
N GLY A 19 10.41 -7.62 -20.32
CA GLY A 19 10.31 -8.33 -19.05
C GLY A 19 8.86 -8.72 -18.78
N GLU A 20 8.65 -9.70 -17.90
CA GLU A 20 7.30 -10.16 -17.57
C GLU A 20 6.40 -9.01 -17.09
N SER A 21 5.14 -9.01 -17.56
CA SER A 21 4.15 -8.03 -17.12
C SER A 21 3.85 -8.22 -15.63
N PHE A 22 3.44 -7.15 -14.94
CA PHE A 22 3.00 -7.25 -13.54
C PHE A 22 1.88 -8.29 -13.38
N SER A 23 0.94 -8.36 -14.33
CA SER A 23 -0.13 -9.37 -14.30
C SER A 23 0.42 -10.79 -14.28
N ALA A 24 1.40 -11.10 -15.14
CA ALA A 24 2.03 -12.42 -15.17
C ALA A 24 2.76 -12.73 -13.85
N LEU A 25 3.51 -11.76 -13.32
CA LEU A 25 4.23 -11.91 -12.05
C LEU A 25 3.26 -12.15 -10.87
N TRP A 26 2.17 -11.37 -10.77
CA TRP A 26 1.17 -11.53 -9.72
C TRP A 26 0.43 -12.88 -9.81
N GLN A 27 0.20 -13.41 -11.02
CA GLN A 27 -0.34 -14.77 -11.16
C GLN A 27 0.63 -15.81 -10.61
N LYS A 28 1.94 -15.68 -10.86
CA LYS A 28 2.95 -16.57 -10.27
C LYS A 28 2.98 -16.47 -8.75
N VAL A 29 2.90 -15.26 -8.19
CA VAL A 29 2.82 -15.03 -6.73
C VAL A 29 1.61 -15.75 -6.16
N LYS A 30 0.43 -15.60 -6.77
CA LYS A 30 -0.80 -16.28 -6.36
C LYS A 30 -0.65 -17.81 -6.37
N VAL A 31 -0.02 -18.37 -7.41
CA VAL A 31 0.23 -19.81 -7.50
C VAL A 31 1.21 -20.29 -6.43
N ALA A 32 2.30 -19.54 -6.19
CA ALA A 32 3.28 -19.88 -5.15
C ALA A 32 2.65 -19.86 -3.76
N LYS A 33 1.87 -18.82 -3.45
CA LYS A 33 1.13 -18.69 -2.20
C LYS A 33 0.12 -19.82 -2.00
N ALA A 34 -0.65 -20.16 -3.04
CA ALA A 34 -1.64 -21.24 -2.97
C ALA A 34 -1.02 -22.65 -2.81
N LYS A 35 0.27 -22.80 -3.11
CA LYS A 35 1.03 -24.04 -2.94
C LYS A 35 1.92 -24.03 -1.68
N ASP A 36 1.77 -23.03 -0.81
CA ASP A 36 2.59 -22.84 0.39
C ASP A 36 4.10 -22.86 0.10
N LEU A 37 4.52 -22.14 -0.96
CA LEU A 37 5.92 -22.02 -1.37
C LEU A 37 6.51 -20.64 -0.99
N PRO A 38 6.79 -20.36 0.30
CA PRO A 38 7.15 -19.02 0.77
C PRO A 38 8.44 -18.49 0.14
N LYS A 39 9.45 -19.33 -0.05
CA LYS A 39 10.71 -18.91 -0.71
C LYS A 39 10.48 -18.47 -2.17
N THR A 40 9.62 -19.20 -2.89
CA THR A 40 9.26 -18.87 -4.28
C THR A 40 8.41 -17.61 -4.32
N GLU A 41 7.45 -17.47 -3.40
CA GLU A 41 6.63 -16.27 -3.25
C GLU A 41 7.51 -15.03 -3.01
N ILE A 42 8.43 -15.09 -2.05
CA ILE A 42 9.37 -13.99 -1.73
C ILE A 42 10.26 -13.64 -2.92
N ALA A 43 10.78 -14.62 -3.66
CA ALA A 43 11.60 -14.37 -4.85
C ALA A 43 10.81 -13.66 -5.96
N LEU A 44 9.55 -14.05 -6.17
CA LEU A 44 8.66 -13.39 -7.14
C LEU A 44 8.30 -11.97 -6.68
N LEU A 45 8.04 -11.77 -5.39
CA LEU A 45 7.77 -10.45 -4.82
C LEU A 45 8.98 -9.52 -4.94
N ASN A 46 10.20 -9.99 -4.68
CA ASN A 46 11.43 -9.22 -4.93
C ASN A 46 11.57 -8.82 -6.41
N THR A 47 11.14 -9.69 -7.33
CA THR A 47 11.11 -9.36 -8.77
C THR A 47 10.14 -8.22 -9.07
N ILE A 48 8.94 -8.26 -8.47
CA ILE A 48 7.94 -7.19 -8.60
C ILE A 48 8.44 -5.89 -7.97
N ILE A 49 9.06 -5.94 -6.78
CA ILE A 49 9.64 -4.78 -6.09
C ILE A 49 10.70 -4.11 -6.96
N LYS A 50 11.63 -4.88 -7.52
CA LYS A 50 12.68 -4.36 -8.40
C LYS A 50 12.09 -3.68 -9.63
N LYS A 51 11.13 -4.33 -10.31
CA LYS A 51 10.46 -3.79 -11.50
C LYS A 51 9.67 -2.52 -11.16
N ALA A 52 8.85 -2.56 -10.12
CA ALA A 52 8.03 -1.43 -9.68
C ALA A 52 8.87 -0.24 -9.23
N THR A 53 10.04 -0.48 -8.63
CA THR A 53 10.99 0.58 -8.28
C THR A 53 11.61 1.21 -9.54
N ALA A 54 12.00 0.41 -10.52
CA ALA A 54 12.58 0.92 -11.77
C ALA A 54 11.57 1.68 -12.66
N GLU A 55 10.28 1.40 -12.49
CA GLU A 55 9.18 2.01 -13.26
C GLU A 55 8.40 3.08 -12.48
N ASP A 56 8.87 3.45 -11.28
CA ASP A 56 8.17 4.36 -10.34
C ASP A 56 6.69 4.00 -10.12
N ASN A 57 6.38 2.70 -10.16
CA ASN A 57 5.03 2.17 -10.00
C ASN A 57 4.73 1.87 -8.52
N TYR A 58 4.39 2.92 -7.77
CA TYR A 58 4.17 2.83 -6.32
C TYR A 58 3.03 1.88 -5.91
N GLY A 59 2.01 1.74 -6.75
CA GLY A 59 0.91 0.78 -6.50
C GLY A 59 1.38 -0.68 -6.53
N HIS A 60 2.27 -1.06 -7.44
CA HIS A 60 2.86 -2.40 -7.41
C HIS A 60 3.93 -2.55 -6.33
N LEU A 61 4.72 -1.49 -6.09
CA LEU A 61 5.80 -1.50 -5.12
C LEU A 61 5.27 -1.73 -3.69
N ILE A 62 4.34 -0.90 -3.23
CA ILE A 62 3.81 -0.95 -1.86
C ILE A 62 3.12 -2.29 -1.63
N LYS A 63 2.28 -2.75 -2.57
CA LYS A 63 1.64 -4.06 -2.46
C LYS A 63 2.66 -5.19 -2.32
N ALA A 64 3.71 -5.21 -3.16
CA ALA A 64 4.70 -6.27 -3.12
C ALA A 64 5.57 -6.25 -1.86
N GLN A 65 5.90 -5.06 -1.34
CA GLN A 65 6.61 -4.92 -0.06
C GLN A 65 5.79 -5.46 1.11
N LEU A 66 4.49 -5.16 1.16
CA LEU A 66 3.60 -5.66 2.22
C LEU A 66 3.37 -7.17 2.11
N ASP A 67 3.08 -7.68 0.91
CA ASP A 67 2.96 -9.12 0.68
C ASP A 67 4.27 -9.85 1.05
N LYS A 68 5.45 -9.25 0.76
CA LYS A 68 6.76 -9.80 1.12
C LYS A 68 6.92 -9.87 2.63
N TYR A 69 6.62 -8.77 3.34
CA TYR A 69 6.66 -8.74 4.80
C TYR A 69 5.81 -9.87 5.41
N HIS A 70 4.57 -10.03 4.95
CA HIS A 70 3.68 -11.09 5.44
C HIS A 70 4.20 -12.50 5.11
N ALA A 71 4.70 -12.72 3.89
CA ALA A 71 5.27 -14.01 3.49
C ALA A 71 6.52 -14.36 4.32
N CYS A 72 7.40 -13.38 4.56
CA CYS A 72 8.57 -13.56 5.44
C CYS A 72 8.13 -13.93 6.86
N ARG A 73 7.13 -13.24 7.42
CA ARG A 73 6.70 -13.45 8.82
C ARG A 73 6.24 -14.88 9.11
N LEU A 74 5.70 -15.57 8.11
CA LEU A 74 5.24 -16.96 8.26
C LEU A 74 6.40 -17.98 8.31
N PHE A 75 7.60 -17.60 7.88
CA PHE A 75 8.71 -18.54 7.66
C PHE A 75 10.01 -18.13 8.35
N ASP A 76 10.37 -16.85 8.36
CA ASP A 76 11.66 -16.32 8.82
C ASP A 76 11.49 -14.94 9.47
N LYS A 77 11.68 -14.89 10.79
CA LYS A 77 11.53 -13.66 11.60
C LYS A 77 12.58 -12.60 11.27
N GLU A 78 13.79 -13.01 10.92
CA GLU A 78 14.86 -12.08 10.57
C GLU A 78 14.57 -11.41 9.23
N GLN A 79 14.18 -12.20 8.22
CA GLN A 79 13.76 -11.64 6.93
C GLN A 79 12.51 -10.76 7.04
N ALA A 80 11.60 -11.06 7.97
CA ALA A 80 10.45 -10.20 8.24
C ALA A 80 10.88 -8.86 8.86
N ALA A 81 11.86 -8.87 9.77
CA ALA A 81 12.45 -7.65 10.33
C ALA A 81 13.17 -6.83 9.25
N THR A 82 13.94 -7.48 8.37
CA THR A 82 14.58 -6.81 7.22
C THR A 82 13.54 -6.17 6.30
N ALA A 83 12.47 -6.88 5.94
CA ALA A 83 11.41 -6.35 5.10
C ALA A 83 10.69 -5.14 5.75
N LEU A 84 10.52 -5.15 7.08
CA LEU A 84 9.97 -4.01 7.81
C LEU A 84 10.90 -2.79 7.74
N GLU A 85 12.21 -2.97 7.94
CA GLU A 85 13.18 -1.88 7.82
C GLU A 85 13.25 -1.32 6.38
N GLU A 86 13.15 -2.17 5.36
CA GLU A 86 13.04 -1.72 3.95
C GLU A 86 11.80 -0.82 3.73
N ILE A 87 10.66 -1.15 4.34
CA ILE A 87 9.43 -0.34 4.26
C ILE A 87 9.63 1.01 4.96
N LYS A 88 10.24 1.03 6.16
CA LYS A 88 10.55 2.27 6.89
C LYS A 88 11.52 3.17 6.12
N GLN A 89 12.57 2.59 5.54
CA GLN A 89 13.51 3.33 4.73
C GLN A 89 12.80 3.96 3.52
N LYS A 90 11.91 3.21 2.87
CA LYS A 90 11.17 3.72 1.70
C LYS A 90 10.20 4.84 2.06
N GLU A 91 9.60 4.78 3.25
CA GLU A 91 8.81 5.89 3.82
C GLU A 91 9.66 7.16 3.96
N ALA A 92 10.85 7.05 4.57
CA ALA A 92 11.75 8.17 4.81
C ALA A 92 12.35 8.78 3.54
N GLU A 93 12.65 7.97 2.52
CA GLU A 93 13.20 8.42 1.23
C GLU A 93 12.17 9.14 0.35
N THR A 94 10.90 8.80 0.53
CA THR A 94 9.80 9.32 -0.29
C THR A 94 9.56 10.80 0.01
N GLN A 95 9.49 11.63 -1.04
CA GLN A 95 9.20 13.07 -0.92
C GLN A 95 7.70 13.41 -1.01
N SER A 96 6.90 12.53 -1.62
CA SER A 96 5.45 12.72 -1.70
C SER A 96 4.80 12.47 -0.35
N LYS A 97 4.13 13.48 0.19
CA LYS A 97 3.37 13.39 1.44
C LYS A 97 2.25 12.34 1.37
N ALA A 98 1.62 12.20 0.20
CA ALA A 98 0.59 11.18 -0.01
C ALA A 98 1.17 9.77 0.08
N LEU A 99 2.33 9.52 -0.55
CA LEU A 99 3.01 8.23 -0.45
C LEU A 99 3.57 7.96 0.95
N GLN A 100 4.15 8.97 1.61
CA GLN A 100 4.55 8.87 3.02
C GLN A 100 3.37 8.46 3.90
N ALA A 101 2.19 9.04 3.69
CA ALA A 101 1.00 8.67 4.43
C ALA A 101 0.55 7.23 4.18
N VAL A 102 0.64 6.73 2.94
CA VAL A 102 0.35 5.32 2.63
C VAL A 102 1.33 4.40 3.35
N TYR A 103 2.63 4.71 3.32
CA TYR A 103 3.64 3.93 4.04
C TYR A 103 3.42 3.97 5.56
N ASN A 104 3.13 5.14 6.13
CA ASN A 104 2.81 5.27 7.54
C ASN A 104 1.55 4.47 7.91
N CYS A 105 0.50 4.49 7.08
CA CYS A 105 -0.68 3.66 7.29
C CYS A 105 -0.32 2.17 7.29
N ALA A 106 0.50 1.74 6.33
CA ALA A 106 0.95 0.36 6.23
C ALA A 106 1.80 -0.08 7.44
N LEU A 107 2.73 0.76 7.89
CA LEU A 107 3.53 0.54 9.10
C LEU A 107 2.64 0.45 10.35
N GLY A 108 1.64 1.32 10.48
CA GLY A 108 0.68 1.26 11.57
C GLY A 108 -0.08 -0.07 11.60
N LEU A 109 -0.54 -0.57 10.45
CA LEU A 109 -1.18 -1.88 10.33
C LEU A 109 -0.23 -3.03 10.69
N ILE A 110 1.03 -2.98 10.25
CA ILE A 110 2.05 -3.96 10.64
C ILE A 110 2.25 -3.98 12.16
N TYR A 111 2.39 -2.81 12.79
CA TYR A 111 2.61 -2.70 14.23
C TYR A 111 1.38 -3.11 15.04
N GLN A 112 0.18 -2.83 14.54
CA GLN A 112 -1.06 -3.32 15.13
C GLN A 112 -1.10 -4.86 15.12
N ASP A 113 -0.66 -5.51 14.04
CA ASP A 113 -0.63 -6.97 13.95
C ASP A 113 0.50 -7.61 14.78
N LEU A 114 1.63 -6.93 14.96
CA LEU A 114 2.76 -7.39 15.78
C LEU A 114 2.48 -7.37 17.29
N SER A 115 1.52 -6.58 17.73
CA SER A 115 1.22 -6.31 19.15
C SER A 115 0.58 -7.45 19.94
N GLN A 116 0.63 -8.69 19.42
CA GLN A 116 0.12 -9.89 20.08
C GLN A 116 0.94 -10.31 21.33
N SER A 117 1.55 -9.36 22.05
CA SER A 117 2.52 -9.61 23.13
C SER A 117 2.53 -8.45 24.14
N ASN A 118 1.63 -8.47 25.14
CA ASN A 118 1.65 -7.65 26.38
C ASN A 118 1.86 -6.11 26.28
N ILE A 119 1.90 -5.55 25.07
CA ILE A 119 1.98 -4.12 24.78
C ILE A 119 0.68 -3.78 24.08
N ASP A 120 0.01 -2.74 24.55
CA ASP A 120 -1.19 -2.20 23.91
C ASP A 120 -0.94 -2.00 22.39
N PRO A 121 -1.65 -2.74 21.52
CA PRO A 121 -1.60 -2.60 20.06
C PRO A 121 -1.65 -1.17 19.56
N ASP A 122 -2.41 -0.33 20.27
CA ASP A 122 -2.63 1.05 19.89
C ASP A 122 -1.39 1.89 20.19
N LYS A 123 -0.56 1.52 21.17
CA LYS A 123 0.65 2.27 21.51
C LYS A 123 1.70 2.25 20.39
N LEU A 124 1.87 1.13 19.70
CA LEU A 124 2.88 1.00 18.63
C LEU A 124 2.36 1.51 17.27
N SER A 125 1.08 1.30 16.98
CA SER A 125 0.48 1.65 15.69
C SER A 125 0.06 3.13 15.60
N ARG A 126 -0.43 3.72 16.71
CA ARG A 126 -1.00 5.07 16.74
C ARG A 126 -0.07 6.17 16.23
N PRO A 127 1.24 6.22 16.55
CA PRO A 127 2.12 7.25 16.01
C PRO A 127 2.19 7.23 14.48
N TYR A 128 2.15 6.04 13.88
CA TYR A 128 2.15 5.87 12.43
C TYR A 128 0.80 6.27 11.82
N PHE A 129 -0.32 5.89 12.44
CA PHE A 129 -1.64 6.33 11.99
C PHE A 129 -1.82 7.86 12.07
N GLN A 130 -1.32 8.51 13.11
CA GLN A 130 -1.30 9.97 13.22
C GLN A 130 -0.49 10.63 12.11
N LYS A 131 0.70 10.08 11.80
CA LYS A 131 1.50 10.53 10.65
C LYS A 131 0.75 10.35 9.33
N ALA A 132 0.10 9.20 9.15
CA ALA A 132 -0.69 8.92 7.95
C ALA A 132 -1.80 9.94 7.72
N MET A 133 -2.50 10.36 8.78
CA MET A 133 -3.59 11.34 8.72
C MET A 133 -3.17 12.80 8.82
N SER A 134 -1.86 13.10 8.90
CA SER A 134 -1.35 14.46 9.16
C SER A 134 -1.62 15.50 8.05
N ASN A 135 -1.93 15.06 6.83
CA ASN A 135 -2.13 15.94 5.67
C ASN A 135 -3.43 15.59 4.91
N PRO A 136 -4.63 15.75 5.52
CA PRO A 136 -5.88 15.26 4.93
C PRO A 136 -6.23 15.93 3.59
N ASN A 137 -5.94 17.22 3.44
CA ASN A 137 -6.10 17.94 2.17
C ASN A 137 -5.27 17.33 1.04
N GLU A 138 -4.06 16.86 1.34
CA GLU A 138 -3.19 16.25 0.34
C GLU A 138 -3.71 14.88 -0.07
N LEU A 139 -4.14 14.07 0.90
CA LEU A 139 -4.73 12.76 0.62
C LEU A 139 -5.98 12.86 -0.24
N ALA A 140 -6.83 13.85 0.01
CA ALA A 140 -8.07 14.02 -0.74
C ALA A 140 -7.86 14.39 -2.23
N ARG A 141 -6.67 14.88 -2.59
CA ARG A 141 -6.31 15.21 -3.99
C ARG A 141 -6.03 13.98 -4.84
N HIS A 142 -5.57 12.90 -4.22
CA HIS A 142 -5.19 11.67 -4.92
C HIS A 142 -6.34 10.69 -4.99
N LYS A 143 -6.50 10.02 -6.13
CA LYS A 143 -7.42 8.90 -6.27
C LYS A 143 -6.73 7.60 -5.93
N THR A 144 -7.47 6.73 -5.24
CA THR A 144 -7.02 5.35 -4.94
C THR A 144 -6.62 4.57 -6.19
N THR A 145 -7.20 4.90 -7.34
CA THR A 145 -6.89 4.27 -8.63
C THR A 145 -5.47 4.53 -9.12
N GLU A 146 -4.82 5.62 -8.67
CA GLU A 146 -3.43 5.95 -9.00
C GLU A 146 -2.45 4.94 -8.37
N LEU A 147 -2.88 4.24 -7.34
CA LEU A 147 -2.09 3.31 -6.54
C LEU A 147 -2.57 1.86 -6.68
N LYS A 148 -3.22 1.52 -7.79
CA LYS A 148 -3.50 0.11 -8.11
C LYS A 148 -2.17 -0.66 -8.26
N PRO A 149 -2.08 -1.91 -7.79
CA PRO A 149 -3.10 -2.71 -7.11
C PRO A 149 -3.11 -2.60 -5.58
N THR A 150 -2.28 -1.76 -4.94
CA THR A 150 -2.31 -1.57 -3.48
C THR A 150 -3.73 -1.24 -3.00
N PHE A 151 -4.39 -0.32 -3.68
CA PHE A 151 -5.79 -0.02 -3.41
C PHE A 151 -6.68 -0.50 -4.55
N THR A 152 -7.86 -0.99 -4.17
CA THR A 152 -8.94 -1.30 -5.10
C THR A 152 -10.14 -0.41 -4.78
N THR A 153 -10.83 0.05 -5.81
CA THR A 153 -12.00 0.92 -5.64
C THR A 153 -13.17 0.07 -5.17
N GLY A 154 -13.67 0.34 -3.97
CA GLY A 154 -14.92 -0.23 -3.48
C GLY A 154 -16.13 0.49 -4.08
N PHE A 155 -17.29 -0.18 -4.10
CA PHE A 155 -18.54 0.43 -4.60
C PHE A 155 -18.88 1.73 -3.83
N ASP A 156 -18.73 1.69 -2.51
CA ASP A 156 -19.03 2.82 -1.62
C ASP A 156 -17.96 3.92 -1.66
N SER A 157 -16.77 3.66 -2.23
CA SER A 157 -15.70 4.67 -2.31
C SER A 157 -16.12 5.91 -3.11
N LYS A 158 -17.12 5.79 -3.99
CA LYS A 158 -17.68 6.93 -4.74
C LYS A 158 -18.32 7.98 -3.83
N ILE A 159 -18.91 7.57 -2.70
CA ILE A 159 -19.47 8.48 -1.70
C ILE A 159 -18.37 9.40 -1.17
N PHE A 160 -17.14 8.89 -1.12
CA PHE A 160 -15.94 9.56 -0.65
C PHE A 160 -15.04 10.03 -1.81
N ASN A 161 -15.62 10.37 -2.97
CA ASN A 161 -14.90 10.86 -4.14
C ASN A 161 -13.80 9.90 -4.68
N ASN A 162 -13.76 8.64 -4.25
CA ASN A 162 -12.68 7.68 -4.47
C ASN A 162 -11.29 8.18 -4.04
N ASP A 163 -11.25 9.14 -3.11
CA ASP A 163 -10.02 9.76 -2.68
C ASP A 163 -9.21 8.85 -1.73
N LEU A 164 -7.91 9.13 -1.65
CA LEU A 164 -7.00 8.39 -0.77
C LEU A 164 -7.28 8.69 0.70
N LEU A 165 -7.79 9.88 1.01
CA LEU A 165 -8.14 10.30 2.37
C LEU A 165 -9.12 9.31 3.02
N HIS A 166 -10.21 8.96 2.35
CA HIS A 166 -11.19 8.02 2.88
C HIS A 166 -10.55 6.67 3.17
N VAL A 167 -9.70 6.15 2.29
CA VAL A 167 -9.12 4.82 2.50
C VAL A 167 -8.17 4.81 3.68
N ILE A 168 -7.28 5.81 3.75
CA ILE A 168 -6.35 5.93 4.87
C ILE A 168 -7.11 6.16 6.18
N GLY A 169 -8.07 7.09 6.19
CA GLY A 169 -8.86 7.38 7.40
C GLY A 169 -9.72 6.20 7.87
N MET A 170 -10.14 5.31 6.96
CA MET A 170 -10.82 4.06 7.32
C MET A 170 -9.86 3.05 7.97
N TYR A 171 -8.63 2.91 7.48
CA TYR A 171 -7.62 2.05 8.10
C TYR A 171 -7.16 2.58 9.46
N THR A 172 -7.00 3.90 9.59
CA THR A 172 -6.60 4.52 10.85
C THR A 172 -7.76 4.74 11.82
N LYS A 173 -8.99 4.47 11.38
CA LYS A 173 -10.24 4.75 12.10
C LYS A 173 -10.38 6.20 12.57
N ASP A 174 -9.76 7.15 11.86
CA ASP A 174 -9.87 8.57 12.21
C ASP A 174 -11.14 9.17 11.59
N TYR A 175 -12.28 8.63 12.01
CA TYR A 175 -13.60 9.01 11.51
C TYR A 175 -13.95 10.45 11.84
N SER A 176 -13.43 10.99 12.95
CA SER A 176 -13.62 12.39 13.35
C SER A 176 -12.97 13.35 12.34
N THR A 177 -11.72 13.09 11.96
CA THR A 177 -11.04 13.88 10.92
C THR A 177 -11.76 13.75 9.58
N LEU A 178 -12.16 12.53 9.17
CA LEU A 178 -12.91 12.34 7.93
C LEU A 178 -14.24 13.10 7.93
N SER A 179 -15.01 13.02 9.03
CA SER A 179 -16.28 13.72 9.16
C SER A 179 -16.12 15.23 9.01
N LYS A 180 -15.15 15.83 9.74
CA LYS A 180 -14.87 17.26 9.66
C LYS A 180 -14.40 17.69 8.28
N TYR A 181 -13.53 16.88 7.66
CA TYR A 181 -13.02 17.15 6.32
C TYR A 181 -14.15 17.20 5.29
N TYR A 182 -14.98 16.16 5.23
CA TYR A 182 -16.03 16.08 4.23
C TYR A 182 -17.14 17.10 4.44
N ASP A 183 -17.47 17.45 5.69
CA ASP A 183 -18.42 18.51 6.00
C ASP A 183 -17.92 19.88 5.48
N ALA A 184 -16.66 20.21 5.78
CA ALA A 184 -16.02 21.44 5.33
C ALA A 184 -15.94 21.56 3.79
N HIS A 185 -15.96 20.43 3.07
CA HIS A 185 -15.92 20.38 1.61
C HIS A 185 -17.30 20.10 0.98
N GLY A 186 -18.38 20.19 1.75
CA GLY A 186 -19.75 20.06 1.25
C GLY A 186 -20.20 18.65 0.90
N ASN A 187 -19.40 17.62 1.19
CA ASN A 187 -19.75 16.22 1.00
C ASN A 187 -20.55 15.69 2.20
N ARG A 188 -21.80 16.14 2.33
CA ARG A 188 -22.70 15.79 3.44
C ARG A 188 -22.90 14.27 3.60
N PRO A 189 -23.12 13.47 2.54
CA PRO A 189 -23.27 12.02 2.70
C PRO A 189 -22.06 11.37 3.36
N ALA A 190 -20.84 11.68 2.89
CA ALA A 190 -19.62 11.17 3.50
C ALA A 190 -19.46 11.62 4.95
N ALA A 191 -19.71 12.91 5.23
CA ALA A 191 -19.64 13.46 6.58
C ALA A 191 -20.57 12.73 7.56
N CYS A 192 -21.84 12.53 7.19
CA CYS A 192 -22.81 11.83 8.02
C CYS A 192 -22.41 10.38 8.30
N ILE A 193 -21.92 9.64 7.30
CA ILE A 193 -21.48 8.25 7.48
C ILE A 193 -20.28 8.20 8.44
N MET A 194 -19.32 9.13 8.31
CA MET A 194 -18.15 9.18 9.20
C MET A 194 -18.52 9.59 10.61
N ALA A 195 -19.43 10.56 10.79
CA ALA A 195 -19.96 10.92 12.11
C ALA A 195 -20.62 9.72 12.81
N LEU A 196 -21.43 8.93 12.08
CA LEU A 196 -22.03 7.71 12.60
C LEU A 196 -20.97 6.69 13.03
N LYS A 197 -19.94 6.47 12.21
CA LYS A 197 -18.85 5.55 12.54
C LYS A 197 -18.07 6.00 13.78
N ALA A 198 -17.80 7.30 13.92
CA ALA A 198 -17.17 7.85 15.12
C ALA A 198 -17.99 7.55 16.39
N LEU A 199 -19.31 7.74 16.34
CA LEU A 199 -20.22 7.45 17.46
C LEU A 199 -20.29 5.95 17.79
N GLN A 200 -20.22 5.08 16.78
CA GLN A 200 -20.21 3.63 16.98
C GLN A 200 -18.93 3.18 17.70
N GLU A 201 -17.79 3.74 17.33
CA GLU A 201 -16.50 3.41 17.94
C GLU A 201 -16.41 3.87 19.40
N THR A 202 -16.82 5.10 19.71
CA THR A 202 -16.82 5.59 21.11
C THR A 202 -17.72 4.74 22.01
N ARG A 203 -18.89 4.32 21.51
CA ARG A 203 -19.81 3.46 22.27
C ARG A 203 -19.20 2.09 22.57
N ASP A 204 -18.43 1.53 21.64
CA ASP A 204 -17.76 0.24 21.80
C ASP A 204 -16.56 0.33 22.76
N GLU A 205 -15.93 1.50 22.92
CA GLU A 205 -14.93 1.78 23.96
C GLU A 205 -15.58 1.91 25.34
N ASP A 206 -16.62 2.74 25.47
CA ASP A 206 -17.32 2.99 26.74
C ASP A 206 -17.95 1.70 27.33
N THR A 207 -18.44 0.81 26.46
CA THR A 207 -19.00 -0.48 26.91
C THR A 207 -17.95 -1.51 27.34
N LYS A 208 -16.66 -1.32 26.99
CA LYS A 208 -15.56 -2.14 27.50
C LYS A 208 -15.10 -1.70 28.89
N GLU A 209 -15.18 -0.40 29.21
CA GLU A 209 -14.83 0.12 30.54
C GLU A 209 -15.91 -0.15 31.60
N ALA A 210 -17.17 -0.34 31.17
CA ALA A 210 -18.30 -0.56 32.07
C ALA A 210 -18.59 -2.03 32.45
N ARG A 211 -17.66 -2.96 32.22
CA ARG A 211 -17.78 -4.40 32.59
C ARG A 211 -16.64 -4.83 33.50
#